data_AF-A0A7X7W0J4-F1
#
_entry.id   AF-A0A7X7W0J4-F1
#
_cell.length_a   1.000
_cell.length_b   1.000
_cell.length_c   1.000
_cell.angle_alpha   90.00
_cell.angle_beta   90.00
_cell.angle_gamma   90.00
#
_symmetry.space_group_name_H-M   'P 1'
#
loop_
_entity.id
_entity.type
_entity.pdbx_description
1 polymer ?
#
loop_
_entity_poly.entity_id
_entity_poly.type
_entity_poly.pdbx_seq_one_letter_code
_entity_poly.pdbx_strand_id
1 'polypeptide(L)'
;MIHKFRMHGTNIVLDVNSGAVHVVDDLAYEMIDELDKPDEAIVEKFSAKYGAEEAAEALSELRGLEREGQLYSQDALESYLAEKPVFGEGEPIVKALCLHVAHDCNLRCRYCFASTGDFGTGRSLMPVSTAKRAIDFLIEKSGGRRNLEVDFFGGEPLLNFDTVRETVFYALERQKETGKNFRFTLTTNALLLNDEHSKFINEYMGNVVLSLDGRPEVNDRMRYRADGRGTYADVLPKIR
;
A
#
# COMPACT_ATOMS: atom_id res chain seq x y z
N MET A 1 21.91 11.52 3.32
CA MET A 1 21.23 12.40 2.34
C MET A 1 20.00 12.99 3.01
N ILE A 2 19.63 14.24 2.71
CA ILE A 2 18.43 14.87 3.26
C ILE A 2 17.47 15.30 2.13
N HIS A 3 16.20 15.46 2.48
CA HIS A 3 15.20 16.15 1.67
C HIS A 3 14.50 17.20 2.53
N LYS A 4 14.44 18.45 2.07
CA LYS A 4 13.75 19.52 2.78
C LYS A 4 12.72 20.19 1.89
N PHE A 5 11.61 20.62 2.48
CA PHE A 5 10.56 21.34 1.78
C PHE A 5 9.76 22.23 2.74
N ARG A 6 9.09 23.24 2.18
CA ARG A 6 8.15 24.11 2.90
C ARG A 6 6.73 23.88 2.40
N MET A 7 5.81 23.61 3.31
CA MET A 7 4.40 23.37 2.97
C MET A 7 3.49 24.08 3.97
N HIS A 8 2.57 24.90 3.45
CA HIS A 8 1.60 25.66 4.24
C HIS A 8 2.22 26.47 5.41
N GLY A 9 3.43 27.00 5.21
CA GLY A 9 4.15 27.79 6.21
C GLY A 9 5.11 26.99 7.08
N THR A 10 5.02 25.65 7.12
CA THR A 10 5.88 24.77 7.92
C THR A 10 7.10 24.33 7.13
N ASN A 11 8.29 24.46 7.73
CA ASN A 11 9.55 23.97 7.20
C ASN A 11 9.81 22.56 7.73
N ILE A 12 10.03 21.60 6.83
CA ILE A 12 10.22 20.18 7.17
C ILE A 12 11.54 19.70 6.55
N VAL A 13 12.30 18.96 7.34
CA VAL A 13 13.55 18.30 6.92
C VAL A 13 13.45 16.82 7.24
N LEU A 14 13.64 15.98 6.22
CA LEU A 14 13.72 14.53 6.30
C LEU A 14 15.17 14.10 6.11
N ASP A 15 15.73 13.43 7.11
CA ASP A 15 16.95 12.65 6.91
C ASP A 15 16.60 11.28 6.35
N VAL A 16 17.07 11.00 5.13
CA VAL A 16 16.55 9.89 4.32
C VAL A 16 16.95 8.53 4.90
N ASN A 17 18.18 8.41 5.38
CA ASN A 17 18.74 7.11 5.76
C ASN A 17 18.29 6.69 7.17
N SER A 18 18.12 7.64 8.10
CA SER A 18 17.60 7.35 9.44
C SER A 18 16.07 7.33 9.49
N GLY A 19 15.40 8.02 8.55
CA GLY A 19 13.96 8.27 8.58
C GLY A 19 13.54 9.34 9.58
N ALA A 20 14.48 10.08 10.19
CA ALA A 20 14.19 11.18 11.10
C ALA A 20 13.50 12.34 10.36
N VAL A 21 12.47 12.91 10.98
CA VAL A 21 11.71 14.04 10.45
C VAL A 21 11.73 15.18 11.45
N HIS A 22 12.20 16.33 11.01
CA HIS A 22 12.35 17.53 11.82
C HIS A 22 11.43 18.63 11.31
N VAL A 23 10.74 19.30 12.22
CA VAL A 23 10.13 20.61 11.96
C VAL A 23 11.10 21.64 12.48
N VAL A 24 11.52 22.56 11.62
CA VAL A 24 12.57 23.54 11.91
C VAL A 24 12.05 24.96 11.67
N ASP A 25 12.72 25.96 12.23
CA ASP A 25 12.43 27.36 11.93
C ASP A 25 13.05 27.79 10.59
N ASP A 26 12.90 29.07 10.20
CA ASP A 26 13.47 29.58 8.94
C ASP A 26 15.00 29.64 8.98
N LEU A 27 15.61 29.88 10.15
CA LEU A 27 17.05 29.92 10.34
C LEU A 27 17.69 28.56 10.09
N ALA A 28 17.27 27.53 10.84
CA ALA A 28 17.78 26.18 10.69
C ALA A 28 17.47 25.61 9.29
N TYR A 29 16.29 25.91 8.73
CA TYR A 29 15.94 25.49 7.38
C TYR A 29 16.89 26.03 6.30
N GLU A 30 17.32 27.29 6.41
CA GLU A 30 18.31 27.90 5.52
C GLU A 30 19.73 27.40 5.83
N MET A 31 20.08 27.24 7.11
CA MET A 31 21.43 26.87 7.56
C MET A 31 21.85 25.47 7.16
N ILE A 32 20.90 24.53 7.11
CA ILE A 32 21.18 23.12 6.78
C ILE A 32 21.90 22.95 5.44
N ASP A 33 21.64 23.82 4.45
CA ASP A 33 22.28 23.76 3.12
C ASP A 33 23.78 24.08 3.14
N GLU A 34 24.29 24.57 4.27
CA GLU A 34 25.65 25.10 4.43
C GLU A 34 26.49 24.27 5.39
N LEU A 35 25.94 23.16 5.93
CA LEU A 35 26.59 22.33 6.95
C LEU A 35 27.87 21.62 6.46
N ASP A 36 28.15 21.63 5.16
CA ASP A 36 29.42 21.17 4.59
C ASP A 36 30.59 22.16 4.82
N LYS A 37 30.30 23.38 5.28
CA LYS A 37 31.28 24.45 5.50
C LYS A 37 31.80 24.47 6.94
N PRO A 38 32.93 25.15 7.21
CA PRO A 38 33.42 25.38 8.57
C PRO A 38 32.41 26.18 9.40
N ASP A 39 32.27 25.80 10.67
CA ASP A 39 31.27 26.35 11.59
C ASP A 39 31.36 27.88 11.72
N GLU A 40 32.57 28.45 11.77
CA GLU A 40 32.76 29.90 11.87
C GLU A 40 32.21 30.65 10.65
N ALA A 41 32.38 30.08 9.46
CA ALA A 41 31.89 30.69 8.22
C ALA A 41 30.36 30.60 8.10
N ILE A 42 29.76 29.53 8.64
CA ILE A 42 28.30 29.39 8.72
C ILE A 42 27.75 30.44 9.68
N VAL A 43 28.28 30.52 10.91
CA VAL A 43 27.82 31.49 11.91
C VAL A 43 27.98 32.91 11.37
N GLU A 44 29.13 33.28 10.79
CA GLU A 44 29.34 34.62 10.22
C GLU A 44 28.28 34.97 9.16
N LYS A 45 27.99 34.02 8.23
CA LYS A 45 27.00 34.20 7.18
C LYS A 45 25.60 34.47 7.72
N PHE A 46 25.15 33.70 8.71
CA PHE A 46 23.78 33.79 9.23
C PHE A 46 23.62 34.87 10.31
N SER A 47 24.72 35.27 10.97
CA SER A 47 24.74 36.35 11.98
C SER A 47 24.21 37.67 11.44
N ALA A 48 24.44 37.98 10.16
CA ALA A 48 23.99 39.23 9.54
C ALA A 48 22.46 39.36 9.44
N LYS A 49 21.73 38.23 9.34
CA LYS A 49 20.27 38.21 9.15
C LYS A 49 19.52 37.86 10.44
N TYR A 50 20.07 36.96 11.26
CA TYR A 50 19.39 36.40 12.43
C TYR A 50 20.07 36.75 13.76
N GLY A 51 21.28 37.31 13.74
CA GLY A 51 22.06 37.57 14.94
C GLY A 51 23.00 36.41 15.29
N ALA A 52 24.13 36.75 15.91
CA ALA A 52 25.23 35.80 16.12
C ALA A 52 24.92 34.72 17.17
N GLU A 53 24.15 35.06 18.20
CA GLU A 53 23.76 34.11 19.25
C GLU A 53 22.78 33.06 18.71
N GLU A 54 21.70 33.47 18.03
CA GLU A 54 20.74 32.56 17.39
C GLU A 54 21.41 31.68 16.32
N ALA A 55 22.30 32.26 15.50
CA ALA A 55 23.03 31.48 14.49
C ALA A 55 23.95 30.41 15.11
N ALA A 56 24.63 30.72 16.23
CA ALA A 56 25.48 29.77 16.92
C ALA A 56 24.68 28.67 17.63
N GLU A 57 23.53 29.03 18.23
CA GLU A 57 22.61 28.08 18.86
C GLU A 57 22.06 27.09 17.84
N ALA A 58 21.47 27.59 16.74
CA ALA A 58 20.93 26.76 15.68
C ALA A 58 21.99 25.84 15.06
N LEU A 59 23.22 26.33 14.84
CA LEU A 59 24.31 25.48 14.34
C LEU A 59 24.66 24.38 15.34
N SER A 60 24.74 24.70 16.64
CA SER A 60 25.02 23.72 17.69
C SER A 60 23.98 22.60 17.73
N GLU A 61 22.70 22.94 17.60
CA GLU A 61 21.60 21.98 17.52
C GLU A 61 21.72 21.09 16.27
N LEU A 62 21.95 21.69 15.09
CA LEU A 62 22.11 20.94 13.84
C LEU A 62 23.31 19.99 13.88
N ARG A 63 24.45 20.43 14.41
CA ARG A 63 25.62 19.55 14.64
C ARG A 63 25.33 18.46 15.67
N GLY A 64 24.49 18.75 16.67
CA GLY A 64 23.96 17.75 17.59
C GLY A 64 23.25 16.63 16.85
N LEU A 65 22.30 16.98 15.98
CA LEU A 65 21.54 16.02 15.18
C LEU A 65 22.45 15.21 14.23
N GLU A 66 23.47 15.81 13.62
CA GLU A 66 24.44 15.07 12.80
C GLU A 66 25.21 14.03 13.62
N ARG A 67 25.70 14.41 14.81
CA ARG A 67 26.42 13.49 15.71
C ARG A 67 25.54 12.34 16.20
N GLU A 68 24.25 12.60 16.42
CA GLU A 68 23.27 11.59 16.81
C GLU A 68 22.78 10.73 15.64
N GLY A 69 23.22 11.00 14.42
CA GLY A 69 22.80 10.26 13.22
C GLY A 69 21.36 10.54 12.82
N GLN A 70 20.84 11.72 13.16
CA GLN A 70 19.48 12.17 12.83
C GLN A 70 19.46 13.22 11.69
N LEU A 71 20.63 13.66 11.24
CA LEU A 71 20.80 14.56 10.11
C LEU A 71 22.06 14.14 9.33
N TYR A 72 21.97 14.09 8.00
CA TYR A 72 23.02 13.57 7.12
C TYR A 72 23.53 12.17 7.50
N SER A 73 22.64 11.31 7.99
CA SER A 73 23.04 9.96 8.43
C SER A 73 23.51 9.09 7.26
N GLN A 74 24.39 8.14 7.56
CA GLN A 74 24.86 7.13 6.61
C GLN A 74 23.84 6.00 6.47
N ASP A 75 23.86 5.28 5.35
CA ASP A 75 23.01 4.10 5.17
C ASP A 75 23.58 2.93 5.99
N ALA A 76 22.89 2.58 7.08
CA ALA A 76 23.27 1.47 7.95
C ALA A 76 23.20 0.09 7.26
N LEU A 77 22.51 -0.02 6.12
CA LEU A 77 22.34 -1.27 5.39
C LEU A 77 23.33 -1.45 4.23
N GLU A 78 24.09 -0.42 3.85
CA GLU A 78 24.94 -0.43 2.66
C GLU A 78 25.92 -1.62 2.65
N SER A 79 26.68 -1.80 3.75
CA SER A 79 27.63 -2.93 3.86
C SER A 79 26.94 -4.28 3.89
N TYR A 80 25.81 -4.39 4.59
CA TYR A 80 25.03 -5.64 4.65
C TYR A 80 24.54 -6.04 3.25
N LEU A 81 24.02 -5.10 2.48
CA LEU A 81 23.50 -5.34 1.13
C LEU A 81 24.61 -5.61 0.11
N ALA A 82 25.80 -5.03 0.29
CA ALA A 82 26.97 -5.33 -0.53
C ALA A 82 27.45 -6.79 -0.33
N GLU A 83 27.40 -7.30 0.90
CA GLU A 83 27.78 -8.68 1.22
C GLU A 83 26.66 -9.71 0.94
N LYS A 84 25.41 -9.29 1.06
CA LYS A 84 24.22 -10.13 0.88
C LYS A 84 23.27 -9.47 -0.12
N PRO A 85 23.50 -9.65 -1.42
CA PRO A 85 22.61 -9.08 -2.43
C PRO A 85 21.17 -9.55 -2.17
N VAL A 86 20.22 -8.61 -2.20
CA VAL A 86 18.77 -8.85 -1.97
C VAL A 86 18.23 -9.94 -2.90
N PHE A 87 18.86 -10.11 -4.06
CA PHE A 87 18.69 -11.25 -4.96
C PHE A 87 19.65 -12.39 -4.56
N GLY A 88 19.41 -12.99 -3.40
CA GLY A 88 20.18 -14.15 -2.92
C GLY A 88 19.78 -15.46 -3.62
N GLU A 89 20.55 -16.53 -3.39
CA GLU A 89 20.41 -17.87 -4.00
C GLU A 89 19.16 -18.66 -3.56
N GLY A 90 18.24 -18.07 -2.78
CA GLY A 90 17.04 -18.73 -2.25
C GLY A 90 15.81 -18.59 -3.16
N GLU A 91 14.91 -19.57 -3.13
CA GLU A 91 13.61 -19.43 -3.81
C GLU A 91 12.79 -18.28 -3.19
N PRO A 92 12.19 -17.40 -4.03
CA PRO A 92 11.31 -16.35 -3.54
C PRO A 92 10.14 -16.92 -2.74
N ILE A 93 9.89 -16.34 -1.57
CA ILE A 93 8.76 -16.72 -0.73
C ILE A 93 7.51 -15.98 -1.21
N VAL A 94 6.50 -16.74 -1.64
CA VAL A 94 5.18 -16.19 -2.01
C VAL A 94 4.39 -15.92 -0.72
N LYS A 95 4.02 -14.65 -0.52
CA LYS A 95 3.35 -14.18 0.72
C LYS A 95 1.84 -13.98 0.54
N ALA A 96 1.43 -13.73 -0.70
CA ALA A 96 0.06 -13.39 -1.05
C ALA A 96 -0.30 -13.90 -2.45
N LEU A 97 -1.58 -14.16 -2.69
CA LEU A 97 -2.14 -14.38 -4.02
C LEU A 97 -3.32 -13.45 -4.27
N CYS A 98 -3.38 -12.88 -5.47
CA CYS A 98 -4.56 -12.21 -6.01
C CYS A 98 -5.29 -13.21 -6.92
N LEU A 99 -6.45 -13.69 -6.47
CA LEU A 99 -7.25 -14.69 -7.18
C LEU A 99 -8.31 -14.00 -8.03
N HIS A 100 -8.15 -14.06 -9.35
CA HIS A 100 -9.16 -13.59 -10.29
C HIS A 100 -10.31 -14.60 -10.38
N VAL A 101 -11.22 -14.59 -9.42
CA VAL A 101 -12.30 -15.59 -9.33
C VAL A 101 -13.35 -15.43 -10.44
N ALA A 102 -13.40 -14.25 -11.07
CA ALA A 102 -14.20 -14.00 -12.25
C ALA A 102 -13.40 -13.17 -13.26
N HIS A 103 -13.19 -13.69 -14.46
CA HIS A 103 -12.86 -12.90 -15.65
C HIS A 103 -14.17 -12.45 -16.30
N ASP A 104 -15.06 -11.83 -15.54
CA ASP A 104 -16.25 -11.14 -16.05
C ASP A 104 -16.62 -10.04 -15.07
N CYS A 105 -17.33 -9.02 -15.55
CA CYS A 105 -17.81 -7.92 -14.74
C CYS A 105 -19.16 -7.41 -15.25
N ASN A 106 -20.00 -6.97 -14.33
CA ASN A 106 -21.26 -6.28 -14.63
C ASN A 106 -21.08 -4.77 -14.93
N LEU A 107 -19.83 -4.26 -14.92
CA LEU A 107 -19.46 -2.90 -15.29
C LEU A 107 -18.53 -2.84 -16.50
N ARG A 108 -18.46 -1.67 -17.14
CA ARG A 108 -17.56 -1.33 -18.26
C ARG A 108 -16.69 -0.12 -17.92
N CYS A 109 -16.04 -0.14 -16.74
CA CYS A 109 -15.31 1.04 -16.27
C CYS A 109 -14.24 1.52 -17.28
N ARG A 110 -14.16 2.83 -17.53
CA ARG A 110 -13.31 3.41 -18.59
C ARG A 110 -11.83 3.14 -18.40
N TYR A 111 -11.35 3.20 -17.15
CA TYR A 111 -9.95 3.01 -16.78
C TYR A 111 -9.61 1.54 -16.47
N CYS A 112 -10.54 0.61 -16.69
CA CYS A 112 -10.36 -0.77 -16.26
C CYS A 112 -9.24 -1.46 -17.05
N PHE A 113 -8.14 -1.77 -16.37
CA PHE A 113 -7.05 -2.54 -16.97
C PHE A 113 -7.47 -3.97 -17.34
N ALA A 114 -8.52 -4.50 -16.71
CA ALA A 114 -9.04 -5.84 -16.94
C ALA A 114 -9.89 -5.97 -18.23
N SER A 115 -9.72 -5.10 -19.22
CA SER A 115 -10.53 -5.10 -20.46
C SER A 115 -12.04 -5.13 -20.19
N THR A 116 -12.48 -4.39 -19.17
CA THR A 116 -13.87 -4.39 -18.68
C THR A 116 -14.36 -5.69 -18.04
N GLY A 117 -13.44 -6.54 -17.59
CA GLY A 117 -13.67 -7.69 -16.72
C GLY A 117 -13.04 -9.00 -17.21
N ASP A 118 -12.79 -9.15 -18.51
CA ASP A 118 -12.35 -10.42 -19.11
C ASP A 118 -10.83 -10.57 -19.28
N PHE A 119 -10.07 -9.54 -18.94
CA PHE A 119 -8.60 -9.49 -19.07
C PHE A 119 -8.08 -9.81 -20.48
N GLY A 120 -8.90 -9.62 -21.51
CA GLY A 120 -8.54 -9.93 -22.90
C GLY A 120 -8.41 -11.42 -23.22
N THR A 121 -8.77 -12.32 -22.28
CA THR A 121 -8.72 -13.78 -22.48
C THR A 121 -10.10 -14.42 -22.63
N GLY A 122 -11.15 -13.59 -22.68
CA GLY A 122 -12.53 -14.02 -22.77
C GLY A 122 -13.16 -14.26 -21.41
N ARG A 123 -14.50 -14.23 -21.37
CA ARG A 123 -15.25 -14.31 -20.12
C ARG A 123 -15.21 -15.70 -19.53
N SER A 124 -14.86 -15.81 -18.25
CA SER A 124 -14.83 -17.09 -17.54
C SER A 124 -14.93 -16.91 -16.03
N LEU A 125 -15.35 -17.97 -15.34
CA LEU A 125 -15.37 -18.04 -13.88
C LEU A 125 -14.34 -19.09 -13.43
N MET A 126 -13.56 -18.76 -12.41
CA MET A 126 -12.59 -19.70 -11.83
C MET A 126 -13.31 -20.91 -11.24
N PRO A 127 -12.98 -22.15 -11.62
CA PRO A 127 -13.50 -23.32 -10.94
C PRO A 127 -12.96 -23.43 -9.51
N VAL A 128 -13.81 -23.86 -8.57
CA VAL A 128 -13.42 -24.09 -7.17
C VAL A 128 -12.15 -24.93 -7.01
N SER A 129 -11.99 -25.96 -7.85
CA SER A 129 -10.79 -26.82 -7.83
C SER A 129 -9.51 -26.05 -8.13
N THR A 130 -9.57 -25.02 -8.99
CA THR A 130 -8.42 -24.15 -9.27
C THR A 130 -8.10 -23.27 -8.07
N ALA A 131 -9.12 -22.71 -7.42
CA ALA A 131 -8.92 -21.88 -6.24
C ALA A 131 -8.32 -22.68 -5.06
N LYS A 132 -8.78 -23.93 -4.84
CA LYS A 132 -8.20 -24.83 -3.83
C LYS A 132 -6.73 -25.15 -4.12
N ARG A 133 -6.38 -25.46 -5.38
CA ARG A 133 -4.96 -25.63 -5.78
C ARG A 133 -4.12 -24.38 -5.57
N ALA A 134 -4.70 -23.18 -5.73
CA ALA A 134 -3.99 -21.93 -5.47
C ALA A 134 -3.67 -21.75 -3.97
N ILE A 135 -4.57 -22.18 -3.08
CA ILE A 135 -4.30 -22.22 -1.64
C ILE A 135 -3.15 -23.18 -1.32
N ASP A 136 -3.17 -24.40 -1.86
CA ASP A 136 -2.07 -25.36 -1.65
C ASP A 136 -0.74 -24.84 -2.18
N PHE A 137 -0.75 -24.23 -3.37
CA PHE A 137 0.42 -23.58 -3.95
C PHE A 137 0.97 -22.48 -3.03
N LEU A 138 0.11 -21.62 -2.48
CA LEU A 138 0.53 -20.56 -1.57
C LEU A 138 1.12 -21.13 -0.27
N ILE A 139 0.54 -22.21 0.27
CA ILE A 139 1.10 -22.89 1.44
C ILE A 139 2.50 -23.42 1.12
N GLU A 140 2.66 -24.15 0.01
CA GLU A 140 3.94 -24.72 -0.43
C GLU A 140 5.00 -23.64 -0.64
N LYS A 141 4.67 -22.57 -1.38
CA LYS A 141 5.60 -21.51 -1.76
C LYS A 141 5.81 -20.44 -0.69
N SER A 142 5.12 -20.53 0.45
CA SER A 142 5.30 -19.60 1.57
C SER A 142 6.45 -19.97 2.52
N GLY A 143 7.09 -21.13 2.35
CA GLY A 143 8.18 -21.58 3.22
C GLY A 143 7.80 -21.52 4.70
N GLY A 144 8.67 -20.94 5.53
CA GLY A 144 8.44 -20.76 6.97
C GLY A 144 7.43 -19.66 7.34
N ARG A 145 6.91 -18.88 6.39
CA ARG A 145 6.00 -17.77 6.68
C ARG A 145 4.65 -18.28 7.18
N ARG A 146 4.21 -17.79 8.35
CA ARG A 146 2.93 -18.18 8.95
C ARG A 146 1.72 -17.42 8.39
N ASN A 147 1.82 -16.10 8.26
CA ASN A 147 0.71 -15.25 7.85
C ASN A 147 0.65 -15.11 6.33
N LEU A 148 -0.45 -15.53 5.72
CA LEU A 148 -0.65 -15.58 4.27
C LEU A 148 -1.85 -14.72 3.88
N GLU A 149 -1.80 -14.10 2.71
CA GLU A 149 -2.86 -13.21 2.24
C GLU A 149 -3.48 -13.74 0.95
N VAL A 150 -4.80 -13.68 0.86
CA VAL A 150 -5.54 -14.03 -0.36
C VAL A 150 -6.52 -12.91 -0.65
N ASP A 151 -6.32 -12.25 -1.79
CA ASP A 151 -7.22 -11.21 -2.28
C ASP A 151 -8.13 -11.80 -3.37
N PHE A 152 -9.43 -11.72 -3.16
CA PHE A 152 -10.44 -12.10 -4.15
C PHE A 152 -10.71 -10.91 -5.07
N PHE A 153 -10.25 -11.06 -6.32
CA PHE A 153 -10.23 -10.03 -7.35
C PHE A 153 -10.80 -10.57 -8.68
N GLY A 154 -10.54 -9.86 -9.77
CA GLY A 154 -10.93 -10.21 -11.13
C GLY A 154 -11.65 -9.03 -11.79
N GLY A 155 -12.74 -9.31 -12.49
CA GLY A 155 -13.71 -8.31 -12.93
C GLY A 155 -14.67 -7.93 -11.80
N GLU A 156 -15.54 -8.85 -11.38
CA GLU A 156 -16.36 -8.71 -10.17
C GLU A 156 -16.43 -10.04 -9.41
N PRO A 157 -15.77 -10.17 -8.24
CA PRO A 157 -15.68 -11.45 -7.55
C PRO A 157 -17.02 -11.97 -7.02
N LEU A 158 -17.98 -11.10 -6.72
CA LEU A 158 -19.31 -11.52 -6.29
C LEU A 158 -20.12 -12.23 -7.41
N LEU A 159 -19.67 -12.18 -8.67
CA LEU A 159 -20.24 -13.03 -9.73
C LEU A 159 -19.91 -14.52 -9.53
N ASN A 160 -18.89 -14.85 -8.74
CA ASN A 160 -18.49 -16.21 -8.42
C ASN A 160 -18.34 -16.41 -6.90
N PHE A 161 -19.32 -15.90 -6.16
CA PHE A 161 -19.30 -15.87 -4.70
C PHE A 161 -19.17 -17.27 -4.06
N ASP A 162 -19.77 -18.30 -4.66
CA ASP A 162 -19.61 -19.67 -4.18
C ASP A 162 -18.14 -20.13 -4.20
N THR A 163 -17.38 -19.76 -5.24
CA THR A 163 -15.94 -20.07 -5.28
C THR A 163 -15.18 -19.31 -4.19
N VAL A 164 -15.54 -18.05 -3.92
CA VAL A 164 -14.95 -17.29 -2.80
C VAL A 164 -15.19 -18.03 -1.48
N ARG A 165 -16.44 -18.41 -1.20
CA ARG A 165 -16.85 -19.11 0.03
C ARG A 165 -16.13 -20.45 0.21
N GLU A 166 -16.13 -21.28 -0.82
CA GLU A 166 -15.48 -22.59 -0.80
C GLU A 166 -13.95 -22.47 -0.62
N THR A 167 -13.34 -21.42 -1.17
CA THR A 167 -11.91 -21.17 -1.03
C THR A 167 -11.55 -20.77 0.39
N VAL A 168 -12.34 -19.88 1.01
CA VAL A 168 -12.16 -19.47 2.41
C VAL A 168 -12.26 -20.69 3.33
N PHE A 169 -13.32 -21.49 3.21
CA PHE A 169 -13.50 -22.65 4.08
C PHE A 169 -12.39 -23.68 3.92
N TYR A 170 -11.96 -23.93 2.67
CA TYR A 170 -10.81 -24.80 2.41
C TYR A 170 -9.52 -24.26 3.04
N ALA A 171 -9.23 -22.97 2.88
CA ALA A 171 -8.04 -22.38 3.49
C ALA A 171 -8.07 -22.46 5.02
N LEU A 172 -9.23 -22.23 5.67
CA LEU A 172 -9.41 -22.38 7.11
C LEU A 172 -9.21 -23.82 7.61
N GLU A 173 -9.61 -24.82 6.81
CA GLU A 173 -9.29 -26.23 7.08
C GLU A 173 -7.77 -26.45 7.04
N ARG A 174 -7.12 -25.99 5.98
CA ARG A 174 -5.66 -26.11 5.80
C ARG A 174 -4.87 -25.37 6.89
N GLN A 175 -5.39 -24.28 7.48
CA GLN A 175 -4.75 -23.62 8.62
C GLN A 175 -4.55 -24.56 9.81
N LYS A 176 -5.55 -25.41 10.11
CA LYS A 176 -5.50 -26.34 11.23
C LYS A 176 -4.41 -27.39 11.04
N GLU A 177 -4.17 -27.79 9.79
CA GLU A 177 -3.20 -28.83 9.42
C GLU A 177 -1.77 -28.30 9.31
N THR A 178 -1.61 -27.04 8.88
CA THR A 178 -0.29 -26.50 8.47
C THR A 178 0.27 -25.47 9.43
N GLY A 179 -0.52 -25.02 10.41
CA GLY A 179 -0.15 -23.93 11.32
C GLY A 179 -0.10 -22.54 10.65
N LYS A 180 -0.50 -22.43 9.37
CA LYS A 180 -0.63 -21.16 8.65
C LYS A 180 -1.81 -20.35 9.19
N ASN A 181 -1.82 -19.06 8.86
CA ASN A 181 -2.88 -18.13 9.21
C ASN A 181 -3.22 -17.27 7.99
N PHE A 182 -4.41 -17.48 7.40
CA PHE A 182 -4.84 -16.71 6.24
C PHE A 182 -5.59 -15.45 6.66
N ARG A 183 -5.34 -14.36 5.94
CA ARG A 183 -6.15 -13.14 5.95
C ARG A 183 -6.72 -12.92 4.55
N PHE A 184 -8.03 -12.88 4.46
CA PHE A 184 -8.73 -12.69 3.19
C PHE A 184 -9.08 -11.21 2.97
N THR A 185 -8.94 -10.77 1.73
CA THR A 185 -9.46 -9.49 1.25
C THR A 185 -10.43 -9.75 0.10
N LEU A 186 -11.50 -8.97 -0.01
CA LEU A 186 -12.40 -8.97 -1.16
C LEU A 186 -12.47 -7.57 -1.74
N THR A 187 -12.22 -7.43 -3.04
CA THR A 187 -12.39 -6.15 -3.76
C THR A 187 -13.61 -6.21 -4.67
N THR A 188 -14.66 -5.44 -4.39
CA THR A 188 -15.92 -5.48 -5.15
C THR A 188 -16.36 -4.09 -5.62
N ASN A 189 -17.08 -4.06 -6.74
CA ASN A 189 -17.82 -2.88 -7.20
C ASN A 189 -19.14 -2.65 -6.45
N ALA A 190 -19.46 -3.52 -5.49
CA ALA A 190 -20.58 -3.44 -4.57
C ALA A 190 -21.98 -3.55 -5.19
N LEU A 191 -22.13 -3.65 -6.52
CA LEU A 191 -23.45 -3.78 -7.14
C LEU A 191 -24.20 -5.04 -6.73
N LEU A 192 -23.49 -6.13 -6.47
CA LEU A 192 -24.07 -7.42 -6.08
C LEU A 192 -24.18 -7.60 -4.57
N LEU A 193 -23.69 -6.65 -3.76
CA LEU A 193 -23.82 -6.75 -2.30
C LEU A 193 -25.30 -6.86 -1.90
N ASN A 194 -25.53 -7.75 -0.95
CA ASN A 194 -26.79 -8.06 -0.29
C ASN A 194 -26.48 -8.56 1.14
N ASP A 195 -27.49 -8.83 1.95
CA ASP A 195 -27.32 -9.23 3.36
C ASP A 195 -26.51 -10.52 3.55
N GLU A 196 -26.65 -11.48 2.63
CA GLU A 196 -25.90 -12.74 2.65
C GLU A 196 -24.40 -12.49 2.43
N HIS A 197 -24.06 -11.75 1.36
CA HIS A 197 -22.68 -11.38 1.05
C HIS A 197 -22.08 -10.58 2.20
N SER A 198 -22.79 -9.57 2.71
CA SER A 198 -22.30 -8.72 3.81
C SER A 198 -22.05 -9.52 5.08
N LYS A 199 -22.95 -10.44 5.45
CA LYS A 199 -22.75 -11.31 6.62
C LYS A 199 -21.51 -12.18 6.47
N PHE A 200 -21.32 -12.80 5.30
CA PHE A 200 -20.14 -13.63 5.04
C PHE A 200 -18.85 -12.80 5.05
N ILE A 201 -18.85 -11.63 4.41
CA ILE A 201 -17.71 -10.73 4.37
C ILE A 201 -17.32 -10.30 5.79
N ASN A 202 -18.29 -9.90 6.62
CA ASN A 202 -18.03 -9.47 8.00
C ASN A 202 -17.47 -10.59 8.88
N GLU A 203 -17.87 -11.85 8.63
CA GLU A 203 -17.40 -13.00 9.41
C GLU A 203 -15.99 -13.45 8.98
N TYR A 204 -15.70 -13.46 7.68
CA TYR A 204 -14.53 -14.17 7.15
C TYR A 204 -13.48 -13.29 6.47
N MET A 205 -13.82 -12.06 6.06
CA MET A 205 -12.85 -11.17 5.41
C MET A 205 -12.15 -10.31 6.46
N GLY A 206 -10.81 -10.35 6.45
CA GLY A 206 -10.01 -9.45 7.27
C GLY A 206 -9.95 -8.03 6.73
N ASN A 207 -10.37 -7.82 5.47
CA ASN A 207 -10.53 -6.53 4.81
C ASN A 207 -11.54 -6.61 3.66
N VAL A 208 -12.22 -5.51 3.35
CA VAL A 208 -13.03 -5.37 2.14
C VAL A 208 -12.72 -4.03 1.47
N VAL A 209 -12.53 -4.06 0.16
CA VAL A 209 -12.29 -2.86 -0.66
C VAL A 209 -13.53 -2.60 -1.50
N LEU A 210 -14.18 -1.47 -1.24
CA LEU A 210 -15.42 -1.05 -1.88
C LEU A 210 -15.10 0.04 -2.90
N SER A 211 -15.29 -0.26 -4.18
CA SER A 211 -14.86 0.64 -5.26
C SER A 211 -15.87 1.76 -5.53
N LEU A 212 -15.52 2.99 -5.18
CA LEU A 212 -16.31 4.21 -5.40
C LEU A 212 -15.37 5.41 -5.67
N ASP A 213 -15.54 6.13 -6.77
CA ASP A 213 -14.59 7.19 -7.18
C ASP A 213 -14.92 8.60 -6.60
N GLY A 214 -15.74 8.67 -5.55
CA GLY A 214 -16.14 9.92 -4.92
C GLY A 214 -17.50 10.42 -5.41
N ARG A 215 -17.60 11.67 -5.87
CA ARG A 215 -18.89 12.32 -6.22
C ARG A 215 -19.64 11.58 -7.35
N PRO A 216 -20.99 11.64 -7.39
CA PRO A 216 -21.79 10.92 -8.37
C PRO A 216 -21.34 11.11 -9.82
N GLU A 217 -21.08 12.35 -10.24
CA GLU A 217 -20.68 12.68 -11.60
C GLU A 217 -19.28 12.19 -11.96
N VAL A 218 -18.39 12.06 -10.97
CA VAL A 218 -17.04 11.50 -11.15
C VAL A 218 -17.14 9.99 -11.28
N ASN A 219 -17.87 9.35 -10.36
CA ASN A 219 -18.10 7.92 -10.34
C ASN A 219 -18.78 7.44 -11.61
N ASP A 220 -19.94 7.99 -11.96
CA ASP A 220 -20.77 7.48 -13.05
C ASP A 220 -20.18 7.74 -14.43
N ARG A 221 -19.33 8.78 -14.56
CA ARG A 221 -18.54 9.00 -15.78
C ARG A 221 -17.55 7.87 -16.03
N MET A 222 -16.95 7.32 -14.97
CA MET A 222 -15.91 6.31 -15.08
C MET A 222 -16.42 4.89 -14.92
N ARG A 223 -17.37 4.65 -14.02
CA ARG A 223 -17.88 3.36 -13.56
C ARG A 223 -19.35 3.22 -13.95
N TYR A 224 -19.56 2.77 -15.18
CA TYR A 224 -20.88 2.59 -15.77
C TYR A 224 -21.13 1.12 -16.13
N ARG A 225 -22.40 0.74 -16.21
CA ARG A 225 -22.85 -0.60 -16.60
C ARG A 225 -22.69 -0.81 -18.11
N ALA A 226 -22.85 -2.04 -18.59
CA ALA A 226 -22.80 -2.33 -20.03
C ALA A 226 -23.84 -1.55 -20.87
N ASP A 227 -24.93 -1.10 -20.25
CA ASP A 227 -25.97 -0.28 -20.88
C ASP A 227 -25.72 1.23 -20.80
N GLY A 228 -24.56 1.66 -20.28
CA GLY A 228 -24.20 3.07 -20.16
C GLY A 228 -24.66 3.76 -18.87
N ARG A 229 -25.47 3.11 -18.02
CA ARG A 229 -25.96 3.73 -16.79
C ARG A 229 -24.89 3.84 -15.71
N GLY A 230 -24.95 4.93 -14.95
CA GLY A 230 -24.16 5.14 -13.74
C GLY A 230 -24.45 4.12 -12.65
N THR A 231 -23.61 4.08 -11.63
CA THR A 231 -23.64 3.07 -10.55
C THR A 231 -23.73 3.66 -9.16
N TYR A 232 -23.49 4.96 -9.00
CA TYR A 232 -23.37 5.63 -7.71
C TYR A 232 -24.61 5.43 -6.83
N ALA A 233 -25.79 5.66 -7.39
CA ALA A 233 -27.06 5.55 -6.67
C ALA A 233 -27.37 4.10 -6.20
N ASP A 234 -26.88 3.09 -6.93
CA ASP A 234 -27.07 1.68 -6.59
C ASP A 234 -26.07 1.20 -5.53
N VAL A 235 -24.83 1.72 -5.60
CA VAL A 235 -23.72 1.30 -4.74
C VAL A 235 -23.75 1.99 -3.38
N LEU A 236 -23.94 3.30 -3.34
CA LEU A 236 -23.78 4.08 -2.11
C LEU A 236 -24.64 3.58 -0.93
N PRO A 237 -25.93 3.20 -1.11
CA PRO A 237 -26.74 2.69 -0.01
C PRO A 237 -26.24 1.36 0.58
N LYS A 238 -25.46 0.58 -0.19
CA LYS A 238 -24.97 -0.76 0.21
C LYS A 238 -23.66 -0.73 0.99
N ILE A 239 -22.99 0.42 1.02
CA ILE A 239 -21.64 0.58 1.58
C ILE A 239 -21.59 1.62 2.70
N ARG A 240 -22.76 1.97 3.27
CA ARG A 240 -22.93 2.88 4.40
C ARG A 240 -23.03 2.13 5.71
#